data_AF-A0ABD0PA77-F1
#
_entry.id   AF-A0ABD0PA77-F1
#
_cell.length_a   1.000
_cell.length_b   1.000
_cell.length_c   1.000
_cell.angle_alpha   90.00
_cell.angle_beta   90.00
_cell.angle_gamma   90.00
#
_symmetry.space_group_name_H-M   'P 1'
#
loop_
_entity.id
_entity.type
_entity.pdbx_description
1 polymer ?
#
loop_
_entity_poly.entity_id
_entity_poly.type
_entity_poly.pdbx_seq_one_letter_code
_entity_poly.pdbx_strand_id
1 'polypeptide(L)' 'MALDGIRMPDGCYADGTWELKMHVTDLNRDVSLRVTGEIHIGGVMLKLVEKL' A
#
# COMPACT_ATOMS: atom_id res chain seq x y z
N MET A 1 -7.39 16.16 21.33
CA MET A 1 -6.72 15.41 20.25
C MET A 1 -7.77 15.22 19.17
N ALA A 2 -7.72 16.05 18.11
CA ALA A 2 -8.69 15.94 17.03
C ALA A 2 -8.45 14.62 16.31
N LEU A 3 -9.52 13.85 16.11
CA LEU A 3 -9.59 12.72 15.22
C LEU A 3 -9.54 13.26 13.78
N ASP A 4 -8.38 13.80 13.37
CA ASP A 4 -8.15 14.46 12.09
C ASP A 4 -7.93 13.41 10.99
N GLY A 5 -8.96 12.61 10.74
CA GLY A 5 -8.91 11.54 9.75
C GLY A 5 -10.26 11.32 9.10
N ILE A 6 -10.26 10.83 7.86
CA ILE A 6 -11.50 10.52 7.15
C ILE A 6 -12.13 9.27 7.79
N ARG A 7 -13.29 9.43 8.43
CA ARG A 7 -14.06 8.30 8.96
C ARG A 7 -14.73 7.56 7.80
N MET A 8 -14.44 6.26 7.69
CA MET A 8 -14.97 5.34 6.70
C MET A 8 -16.37 4.82 7.11
N PRO A 9 -17.19 4.30 6.17
CA PRO A 9 -18.53 3.79 6.46
C PRO A 9 -18.57 2.61 7.44
N ASP A 10 -17.46 1.87 7.57
CA ASP A 10 -17.29 0.76 8.51
C ASP A 10 -16.99 1.23 9.96
N GLY A 11 -16.87 2.54 10.18
CA GLY A 11 -16.53 3.13 11.48
C GLY A 11 -15.03 3.24 11.75
N CYS A 12 -14.17 2.74 10.86
CA CYS A 12 -12.72 2.92 10.94
C CYS A 12 -12.30 4.30 10.42
N TYR A 13 -11.10 4.74 10.79
CA TYR A 13 -10.50 5.95 10.22
C TYR A 13 -9.49 5.56 9.15
N ALA A 14 -9.47 6.33 8.06
CA ALA A 14 -8.44 6.20 7.04
C ALA A 14 -7.07 6.47 7.66
N ASP A 15 -6.19 5.49 7.60
CA ASP A 15 -4.82 5.53 8.13
C ASP A 15 -3.80 6.04 7.10
N GLY A 16 -4.27 6.56 5.96
CA GLY A 16 -3.43 7.06 4.87
C GLY A 16 -2.78 5.96 4.03
N THR A 17 -3.15 4.69 4.25
CA THR A 17 -2.63 3.57 3.48
C THR A 17 -3.51 3.23 2.26
N TRP A 18 -2.90 2.71 1.20
CA TRP A 18 -3.59 2.28 -0.01
C TRP A 18 -2.92 1.03 -0.61
N GLU A 19 -3.64 0.33 -1.49
CA GLU A 19 -3.14 -0.86 -2.16
C GLU A 19 -2.54 -0.49 -3.52
N LEU A 20 -1.23 -0.68 -3.67
CA LEU A 20 -0.52 -0.57 -4.94
C LEU A 20 -0.54 -1.94 -5.64
N LYS A 21 -1.24 -2.01 -6.76
CA LYS A 21 -1.25 -3.19 -7.65
C LYS A 21 -0.17 -3.06 -8.70
N MET A 22 0.63 -4.11 -8.84
CA MET A 22 1.77 -4.16 -9.75
C MET A 22 1.83 -5.49 -10.47
N HIS A 23 1.98 -5.42 -11.79
CA HIS A 23 2.13 -6.58 -12.65
C HIS A 23 3.63 -6.89 -12.84
N VAL A 24 4.08 -8.01 -12.30
CA VAL A 24 5.47 -8.48 -12.44
C VAL A 24 5.56 -9.27 -13.75
N THR A 25 6.04 -8.61 -14.80
CA THR A 25 6.08 -9.14 -16.16
C THR A 25 6.89 -10.42 -16.29
N ASP A 26 8.03 -10.51 -15.59
CA ASP A 26 8.92 -11.67 -15.64
C ASP A 26 8.27 -12.95 -15.05
N LEU A 27 7.27 -12.78 -14.18
CA LEU A 27 6.51 -13.86 -13.57
C LEU A 27 5.08 -13.96 -14.11
N ASN A 28 4.69 -13.06 -15.01
CA ASN A 28 3.31 -12.88 -15.49
C ASN A 28 2.28 -12.93 -14.35
N ARG A 29 2.55 -12.21 -13.25
CA ARG A 29 1.79 -12.29 -12.00
C ARG A 29 1.51 -10.90 -11.43
N ASP A 30 0.30 -10.70 -10.93
CA ASP A 30 -0.06 -9.51 -10.18
C ASP A 30 0.26 -9.67 -8.69
N VAL A 31 0.85 -8.61 -8.12
CA VAL A 31 1.15 -8.48 -6.70
C VAL A 31 0.51 -7.19 -6.17
N SER A 32 -0.10 -7.27 -5.00
CA SER A 32 -0.64 -6.11 -4.28
C SER A 32 0.20 -5.81 -3.05
N LEU A 33 0.61 -4.56 -2.87
CA LEU A 33 1.32 -4.10 -1.67
C LEU A 33 0.55 -2.97 -0.98
N ARG A 34 0.42 -3.06 0.35
CA ARG A 34 -0.13 -1.98 1.19
C ARG A 34 0.98 -0.97 1.47
N VAL A 35 0.77 0.27 1.06
CA VAL A 35 1.75 1.36 1.11
C VAL A 35 1.13 2.67 1.63
N THR A 36 1.96 3.62 2.05
CA THR A 36 1.58 5.02 2.26
C THR A 36 2.20 5.89 1.17
N GLY A 37 1.77 7.16 1.05
CA GLY A 37 2.39 8.12 0.11
C GLY A 37 3.85 8.49 0.42
N GLU A 38 4.37 8.07 1.57
CA GLU A 38 5.73 8.38 2.05
C GLU A 38 6.78 7.35 1.60
N ILE A 39 6.36 6.16 1.15
CA ILE A 39 7.30 5.14 0.70
C ILE A 39 7.91 5.53 -0.66
N HIS A 40 9.24 5.59 -0.72
CA HIS A 40 9.95 5.80 -1.97
C HIS A 40 9.99 4.52 -2.80
N ILE A 41 10.27 4.65 -4.11
CA ILE A 41 10.25 3.54 -5.07
C ILE A 41 11.18 2.39 -4.66
N GLY A 42 12.40 2.69 -4.17
CA GLY A 42 13.31 1.67 -3.66
C GLY A 42 12.73 0.84 -2.51
N GLY A 43 11.99 1.47 -1.59
CA GLY A 43 11.28 0.78 -0.52
C GLY A 43 10.14 -0.10 -1.03
N VAL A 44 9.43 0.32 -2.08
CA VAL A 44 8.42 -0.51 -2.76
C VAL A 44 9.08 -1.75 -3.38
N MET A 45 10.21 -1.58 -4.07
CA MET A 45 10.96 -2.70 -4.65
C MET A 45 11.44 -3.69 -3.59
N LEU A 46 11.95 -3.19 -2.45
CA LEU A 46 12.35 -4.06 -1.34
C LEU A 46 11.17 -4.88 -0.81
N LYS A 47 10.04 -4.24 -0.53
CA LYS A 47 8.81 -4.92 -0.08
C LYS A 47 8.28 -5.92 -1.10
N LEU A 48 8.43 -5.65 -2.40
CA LEU A 48 8.07 -6.60 -3.44
C LEU A 48 8.91 -7.87 -3.31
N VAL A 49 10.23 -7.73 -3.23
CA VAL A 49 11.16 -8.86 -3.14
C VAL A 49 10.94 -9.68 -1.88
N GLU A 50 10.61 -9.06 -0.74
CA GLU A 50 10.28 -9.77 0.51
C GLU A 50 8.98 -10.60 0.43
N LYS A 51 8.07 -10.25 -0.48
CA LYS A 51 6.77 -10.91 -0.65
C LYS A 51 6.79 -12.02 -1.70
N LEU A 52 7.78 -12.01 -2.59
CA LEU A 52 7.99 -13.02 -3.64
C LEU A 52 8.74 -14.22 -3.07
#